data_AF-A0A559GLD1-F1
#
_entry.id   AF-A0A559GLD1-F1
#
_cell.length_a   1.000
_cell.length_b   1.000
_cell.length_c   1.000
_cell.angle_alpha   90.00
_cell.angle_beta   90.00
_cell.angle_gamma   90.00
#
_symmetry.space_group_name_H-M   'P 1'
#
loop_
_entity.id
_entity.type
_entity.pdbx_description
1 polymer ?
#
loop_
_entity_poly.entity_id
_entity_poly.type
_entity_poly.pdbx_seq_one_letter_code
_entity_poly.pdbx_strand_id
1 'polypeptide(L)'
;AELILTTEEGEIDVELIQTIIKASVGNPGSYATLGETRYAVHMDKVSGVLYFFDVSGEYEATVELVTSRPVIGVISVDNYDDLEDATSDSDISHINSFVANFVSEFAGQYAMFSRRVGMDRFYVFTDYTVLEELMNDKFSVIDTFREESKQRQLALTLSMGFSYGDGNHEEIGKIALLN
;
A
#
# COMPACT_ATOMS: atom_id res chain seq x y z
N ALA A 1 -35.47 -2.55 -14.94
CA ALA A 1 -34.43 -2.67 -15.98
C ALA A 1 -33.80 -1.30 -16.06
N GLU A 2 -32.50 -1.21 -15.79
CA GLU A 2 -31.74 0.03 -15.88
C GLU A 2 -31.32 0.25 -17.34
N LEU A 3 -31.29 1.50 -17.79
CA LEU A 3 -30.84 1.87 -19.13
C LEU A 3 -29.33 2.13 -19.07
N ILE A 4 -28.53 1.14 -19.47
CA ILE A 4 -27.08 1.11 -19.21
C ILE A 4 -26.28 1.44 -20.51
N LEU A 5 -26.95 1.45 -21.66
CA LEU A 5 -26.35 1.67 -22.99
C LEU A 5 -27.13 2.75 -23.75
N THR A 6 -27.51 3.82 -23.07
CA THR A 6 -28.25 4.92 -23.69
C THR A 6 -27.56 6.26 -23.47
N THR A 7 -27.65 7.13 -24.47
CA THR A 7 -27.26 8.54 -24.37
C THR A 7 -28.18 9.28 -23.40
N GLU A 8 -27.83 10.53 -23.03
CA GLU A 8 -28.68 11.39 -22.19
C GLU A 8 -30.08 11.62 -22.78
N GLU A 9 -30.24 11.41 -24.09
CA GLU A 9 -31.49 11.54 -24.83
C GLU A 9 -32.31 10.23 -24.85
N GLY A 10 -31.80 9.16 -24.22
CA GLY A 10 -32.45 7.84 -24.14
C GLY A 10 -32.29 7.00 -25.41
N GLU A 11 -31.47 7.42 -26.36
CA GLU A 11 -31.12 6.65 -27.55
C GLU A 11 -30.01 5.66 -27.26
N ILE A 12 -29.91 4.56 -28.00
CA ILE A 12 -28.84 3.57 -27.81
C ILE A 12 -27.48 4.19 -28.14
N ASP A 13 -26.53 4.09 -27.20
CA ASP A 13 -25.15 4.55 -27.39
C ASP A 13 -24.34 3.53 -28.20
N VAL A 14 -24.36 3.70 -29.53
CA VAL A 14 -23.69 2.80 -30.47
C VAL A 14 -22.16 2.90 -30.37
N GLU A 15 -21.60 4.04 -29.99
CA GLU A 15 -20.16 4.24 -29.88
C GLU A 15 -19.58 3.50 -28.68
N LEU A 16 -20.30 3.55 -27.55
CA LEU A 16 -19.98 2.78 -26.35
C LEU A 16 -20.05 1.28 -26.61
N ILE A 17 -21.10 0.81 -27.31
CA ILE A 17 -21.23 -0.60 -27.72
C ILE A 17 -20.05 -1.03 -28.60
N GLN A 18 -19.66 -0.22 -29.59
CA GLN A 18 -18.51 -0.54 -30.44
C GLN A 18 -17.19 -0.59 -29.67
N THR A 19 -17.01 0.30 -28.69
CA THR A 19 -15.83 0.33 -27.83
C THR A 19 -15.73 -0.92 -26.97
N ILE A 20 -16.85 -1.34 -26.36
CA ILE A 20 -16.94 -2.56 -25.56
C ILE A 20 -16.70 -3.80 -26.44
N ILE A 21 -17.29 -3.87 -27.64
CA ILE A 21 -17.07 -4.98 -28.57
C ILE A 21 -15.60 -5.04 -28.99
N LYS A 22 -14.96 -3.91 -29.34
CA LYS A 22 -13.53 -3.87 -29.68
C LYS A 22 -12.65 -4.33 -28.53
N ALA A 23 -12.95 -3.90 -27.30
CA ALA A 23 -12.23 -4.34 -26.10
C ALA A 23 -12.47 -5.83 -25.77
N SER A 24 -13.59 -6.40 -26.21
CA SER A 24 -13.96 -7.82 -26.00
C SER A 24 -13.41 -8.76 -27.07
N VAL A 25 -13.05 -8.23 -28.24
CA VAL A 25 -12.41 -9.00 -29.32
C VAL A 25 -10.91 -9.07 -29.06
N GLY A 26 -10.49 -9.99 -28.17
CA GLY A 26 -9.07 -10.29 -27.97
C GLY A 26 -8.70 -10.79 -26.59
N ASN A 27 -9.58 -10.61 -25.59
CA ASN A 27 -9.30 -11.00 -24.21
C ASN A 27 -10.50 -11.74 -23.61
N PRO A 28 -10.34 -12.98 -23.09
CA PRO A 28 -11.38 -13.60 -22.26
C PRO A 28 -11.51 -12.80 -20.96
N GLY A 29 -12.68 -12.19 -20.71
CA GLY A 29 -12.96 -11.44 -19.50
C GLY A 29 -12.79 -9.91 -19.63
N SER A 30 -13.39 -9.32 -20.65
CA SER A 30 -13.39 -7.86 -20.80
C SER A 30 -14.37 -7.22 -19.83
N TYR A 31 -13.90 -6.24 -19.07
CA TYR A 31 -14.72 -5.47 -18.13
C TYR A 31 -15.12 -4.13 -18.76
N ALA A 32 -16.33 -3.67 -18.46
CA ALA A 32 -16.81 -2.35 -18.81
C ALA A 32 -17.38 -1.67 -17.57
N THR A 33 -17.01 -0.42 -17.32
CA THR A 33 -17.62 0.41 -16.27
C THR A 33 -18.68 1.29 -16.93
N LEU A 34 -19.92 1.21 -16.44
CA LEU A 34 -21.07 1.94 -16.96
C LEU A 34 -21.75 2.62 -15.77
N GLY A 35 -21.67 3.96 -15.72
CA GLY A 35 -22.04 4.70 -14.52
C GLY A 35 -21.13 4.32 -13.34
N GLU A 36 -21.74 3.94 -12.21
CA GLU A 36 -21.04 3.45 -11.01
C GLU A 36 -20.84 1.92 -11.01
N THR A 37 -21.46 1.20 -11.95
CA THR A 37 -21.48 -0.27 -11.96
C THR A 37 -20.40 -0.83 -12.89
N ARG A 38 -19.66 -1.84 -12.41
CA ARG A 38 -18.68 -2.58 -13.20
C ARG A 38 -19.29 -3.88 -13.70
N TYR A 39 -19.21 -4.12 -15.01
CA TYR A 39 -19.73 -5.29 -15.67
C TYR A 39 -18.62 -6.16 -16.25
N ALA A 40 -18.72 -7.48 -16.08
CA ALA A 40 -18.02 -8.43 -16.92
C ALA A 40 -18.83 -8.66 -18.21
N VAL A 41 -18.20 -8.44 -19.35
CA VAL A 41 -18.84 -8.52 -20.67
C VAL A 41 -18.42 -9.80 -21.37
N HIS A 42 -19.41 -10.59 -21.78
CA HIS A 42 -19.20 -11.81 -22.56
C HIS A 42 -19.93 -11.72 -23.89
N MET A 43 -19.20 -11.91 -24.99
CA MET A 43 -19.77 -11.93 -26.33
C MET A 43 -19.84 -13.35 -26.87
N ASP A 44 -21.07 -13.85 -27.05
CA ASP A 44 -21.30 -15.04 -27.87
C ASP A 44 -21.35 -14.63 -29.34
N LYS A 45 -20.24 -14.85 -30.03
CA LYS A 45 -20.08 -14.50 -31.45
C LYS A 45 -21.01 -15.30 -32.38
N VAL A 46 -21.46 -16.48 -31.96
CA VAL A 46 -22.30 -17.35 -32.79
C VAL A 46 -23.74 -16.89 -32.77
N SER A 47 -24.26 -16.54 -31.59
CA SER A 47 -25.63 -16.01 -31.43
C SER A 47 -25.73 -14.49 -31.61
N GLY A 48 -24.60 -13.77 -31.62
CA GLY A 48 -24.57 -12.31 -31.72
C GLY A 48 -25.05 -11.60 -30.45
N VAL A 49 -25.02 -12.29 -29.30
CA VAL A 49 -25.50 -11.80 -28.02
C VAL A 49 -24.34 -11.30 -27.16
N LEU A 50 -24.51 -10.12 -26.55
CA LEU A 50 -23.65 -9.62 -25.49
C LEU A 50 -24.34 -9.79 -24.13
N TYR A 51 -23.64 -10.43 -23.20
CA TYR A 51 -24.04 -10.56 -21.81
C TYR A 51 -23.25 -9.57 -20.95
N PHE A 52 -23.94 -8.91 -20.02
CA PHE A 52 -23.37 -8.03 -19.01
C PHE A 52 -23.69 -8.61 -17.64
N PHE A 53 -22.67 -9.02 -16.89
CA PHE A 53 -22.82 -9.49 -15.52
C PHE A 53 -22.31 -8.40 -14.59
N ASP A 54 -23.15 -7.91 -13.68
CA ASP A 54 -22.72 -6.98 -12.63
C ASP A 54 -21.73 -7.71 -11.72
N VAL A 55 -20.51 -7.17 -11.67
CA VAL A 55 -19.40 -7.68 -10.85
C VAL A 55 -18.92 -6.63 -9.86
N SER A 56 -19.71 -5.58 -9.62
CA SER A 56 -19.33 -4.46 -8.75
C SER A 56 -19.06 -4.94 -7.32
N GLY A 57 -19.91 -5.82 -6.77
CA GLY A 57 -19.70 -6.41 -5.45
C GLY A 57 -18.47 -7.32 -5.38
N GLU A 58 -18.16 -8.08 -6.43
CA GLU A 58 -16.95 -8.93 -6.47
C GLU A 58 -15.68 -8.08 -6.61
N TYR A 59 -15.76 -6.99 -7.36
CA TYR A 59 -14.67 -6.05 -7.54
C TYR A 59 -14.39 -5.26 -6.26
N GLU A 60 -15.42 -4.70 -5.63
CA GLU A 60 -15.30 -4.03 -4.33
C GLU A 60 -14.74 -4.96 -3.26
N ALA A 61 -15.26 -6.20 -3.16
CA ALA A 61 -14.72 -7.19 -2.23
C ALA A 61 -13.25 -7.56 -2.53
N THR A 62 -12.86 -7.59 -3.81
CA THR A 62 -11.47 -7.86 -4.20
C THR A 62 -10.55 -6.68 -3.90
N VAL A 63 -11.00 -5.45 -4.16
CA VAL A 63 -10.25 -4.23 -3.84
C VAL A 63 -10.11 -4.09 -2.34
N GLU A 64 -11.19 -4.22 -1.59
CA GLU A 64 -11.20 -4.20 -0.13
C GLU A 64 -10.23 -5.23 0.43
N LEU A 65 -10.29 -6.48 -0.06
CA LEU A 65 -9.39 -7.55 0.34
C LEU A 65 -7.92 -7.21 0.08
N VAL A 66 -7.59 -6.61 -1.07
CA VAL A 66 -6.20 -6.22 -1.41
C VAL A 66 -5.74 -5.07 -0.51
N THR A 67 -6.59 -4.07 -0.28
CA THR A 67 -6.26 -2.90 0.55
C THR A 67 -6.13 -3.26 2.03
N SER A 68 -6.94 -4.19 2.54
CA SER A 68 -6.92 -4.63 3.94
C SER A 68 -5.82 -5.66 4.24
N ARG A 69 -4.95 -5.99 3.27
CA ARG A 69 -3.89 -6.99 3.49
C ARG A 69 -2.95 -6.52 4.60
N PRO A 70 -2.71 -7.34 5.63
CA PRO A 70 -1.81 -6.96 6.70
C PRO A 70 -0.37 -6.85 6.18
N VAL A 71 0.30 -5.79 6.61
CA VAL A 71 1.70 -5.50 6.32
C VAL A 71 2.45 -5.49 7.64
N ILE A 72 3.61 -6.16 7.65
CA ILE A 72 4.59 -6.02 8.74
C ILE A 72 5.79 -5.22 8.23
N GLY A 73 6.17 -4.22 9.01
CA GLY A 73 7.35 -3.40 8.81
C GLY A 73 8.38 -3.60 9.91
N VAL A 74 9.65 -3.45 9.57
CA VAL A 74 10.76 -3.36 10.52
C VAL A 74 11.50 -2.07 10.23
N ILE A 75 11.68 -1.26 11.26
CA ILE A 75 12.49 -0.05 11.25
C ILE A 75 13.70 -0.32 12.13
N SER A 76 14.89 -0.08 11.60
CA SER A 76 16.15 -0.12 12.35
C SER A 76 16.89 1.20 12.24
N VAL A 77 17.59 1.55 13.32
CA VAL A 77 18.50 2.69 13.37
C VAL A 77 19.93 2.17 13.29
N ASP A 78 20.63 2.50 12.22
CA ASP A 78 22.00 2.02 12.01
C ASP A 78 23.02 2.96 12.69
N ASN A 79 24.18 2.40 13.02
CA ASN A 79 25.27 3.06 13.79
C ASN A 79 24.85 3.49 15.21
N TYR A 80 23.81 2.89 15.78
CA TYR A 80 23.39 3.16 17.15
C TYR A 80 24.47 2.72 18.17
N ASP A 81 24.99 1.50 18.01
CA ASP A 81 25.99 0.91 18.91
C ASP A 81 27.29 1.73 18.98
N ASP A 82 27.74 2.27 17.84
CA ASP A 82 28.95 3.11 17.76
C ASP A 82 28.82 4.42 18.58
N LEU A 83 27.60 4.92 18.75
CA LEU A 83 27.33 6.11 19.56
C LEU A 83 27.20 5.75 21.05
N GLU A 84 26.75 4.55 21.38
CA GLU A 84 26.67 4.08 22.76
C GLU A 84 28.06 4.00 23.40
N ASP A 85 29.06 3.52 22.66
CA ASP A 85 30.44 3.37 23.16
C ASP A 85 31.22 4.70 23.26
N ALA A 86 30.81 5.72 22.52
CA ALA A 86 31.55 6.97 22.36
C ALA A 86 31.01 8.16 23.18
N THR A 87 29.86 8.02 23.84
CA THR A 87 29.09 9.15 24.36
C THR A 87 28.71 9.00 25.83
N SER A 88 28.35 10.11 26.49
CA SER A 88 27.94 10.10 27.91
C SER A 88 26.53 9.53 28.10
N ASP A 89 26.22 9.01 29.30
CA ASP A 89 24.89 8.48 29.65
C ASP A 89 23.75 9.49 29.38
N SER A 90 23.99 10.78 29.57
CA SER A 90 22.99 11.83 29.25
C SER A 90 22.72 11.92 27.75
N ASP A 91 23.75 11.81 26.93
CA ASP A 91 23.62 11.89 25.48
C ASP A 91 22.91 10.65 24.92
N ILE A 92 23.18 9.46 25.48
CA ILE A 92 22.45 8.23 25.15
C ILE A 92 20.95 8.41 25.42
N SER A 93 20.58 9.00 26.56
CA SER A 93 19.17 9.29 26.88
C SER A 93 18.51 10.24 25.86
N HIS A 94 19.25 11.26 25.40
CA HIS A 94 18.78 12.18 24.38
C HIS A 94 18.59 11.52 23.02
N ILE A 95 19.56 10.72 22.58
CA ILE A 95 19.49 9.94 21.33
C ILE A 95 18.29 9.00 21.37
N ASN A 96 18.14 8.26 22.47
CA ASN A 96 17.05 7.33 22.67
C ASN A 96 15.67 8.01 22.59
N SER A 97 15.55 9.19 23.20
CA SER A 97 14.32 9.98 23.17
C SER A 97 14.02 10.50 21.76
N PHE A 98 15.04 10.97 21.04
CA PHE A 98 14.91 11.41 19.65
C PHE A 98 14.37 10.27 18.75
N VAL A 99 15.03 9.11 18.77
CA VAL A 99 14.65 7.95 17.97
C VAL A 99 13.22 7.50 18.29
N ALA A 100 12.91 7.35 19.58
CA ALA A 100 11.58 6.90 20.01
C ALA A 100 10.47 7.86 19.58
N ASN A 101 10.69 9.17 19.74
CA ASN A 101 9.71 10.18 19.33
C ASN A 101 9.54 10.21 17.83
N PHE A 102 10.64 10.19 17.06
CA PHE A 102 10.58 10.19 15.60
C PHE A 102 9.75 9.01 15.08
N VAL A 103 10.04 7.78 15.53
CA VAL A 103 9.30 6.60 15.08
C VAL A 103 7.84 6.63 15.56
N SER A 104 7.58 7.15 16.76
CA SER A 104 6.21 7.31 17.27
C SER A 104 5.40 8.32 16.44
N GLU A 105 6.00 9.44 16.06
CA GLU A 105 5.36 10.47 15.24
C GLU A 105 5.11 9.95 13.83
N PHE A 106 6.10 9.31 13.21
CA PHE A 106 5.95 8.66 11.92
C PHE A 106 4.82 7.61 11.93
N ALA A 107 4.82 6.70 12.92
CA ALA A 107 3.75 5.71 13.05
C ALA A 107 2.37 6.36 13.25
N GLY A 108 2.30 7.42 14.05
CA GLY A 108 1.07 8.17 14.31
C GLY A 108 0.49 8.86 13.07
N GLN A 109 1.33 9.41 12.20
CA GLN A 109 0.89 10.08 10.96
C GLN A 109 0.07 9.16 10.05
N TYR A 110 0.47 7.90 9.96
CA TYR A 110 -0.17 6.89 9.12
C TYR A 110 -1.06 5.91 9.90
N ALA A 111 -1.40 6.24 11.16
CA ALA A 111 -2.18 5.39 12.06
C ALA A 111 -1.66 3.93 12.19
N MET A 112 -0.34 3.75 12.09
CA MET A 112 0.29 2.43 12.21
C MET A 112 0.47 2.05 13.67
N PHE A 113 0.31 0.77 13.97
CA PHE A 113 0.72 0.25 15.26
C PHE A 113 2.24 0.04 15.24
N SER A 114 2.97 0.57 16.22
CA SER A 114 4.40 0.34 16.37
C SER A 114 4.77 -0.22 17.74
N ARG A 115 5.73 -1.14 17.76
CA ARG A 115 6.28 -1.73 18.98
C ARG A 115 7.79 -1.77 18.90
N ARG A 116 8.44 -1.10 19.85
CA ARG A 116 9.89 -1.16 20.01
C ARG A 116 10.33 -2.51 20.56
N VAL A 117 11.42 -3.04 19.99
CA VAL A 117 12.08 -4.27 20.42
C VAL A 117 13.58 -4.02 20.44
N GLY A 118 14.13 -3.70 21.61
CA GLY A 118 15.53 -3.27 21.74
C GLY A 118 15.68 -1.76 21.60
N MET A 119 16.93 -1.31 21.45
CA MET A 119 17.25 0.13 21.38
C MET A 119 17.17 0.69 19.97
N ASP A 120 17.49 -0.10 18.96
CA ASP A 120 17.62 0.33 17.58
C ASP A 120 16.41 -0.05 16.71
N ARG A 121 15.52 -0.93 17.20
CA ARG A 121 14.55 -1.62 16.34
C ARG A 121 13.10 -1.48 16.75
N PHE A 122 12.24 -1.34 15.74
CA PHE A 122 10.80 -1.22 15.88
C PHE A 122 10.09 -2.11 14.87
N TYR A 123 9.09 -2.85 15.34
CA TYR A 123 8.13 -3.50 14.48
C TYR A 123 6.95 -2.57 14.24
N VAL A 124 6.44 -2.57 13.02
CA VAL A 124 5.28 -1.79 12.60
C VAL A 124 4.26 -2.74 11.99
N PHE A 125 2.99 -2.53 12.29
CA PHE A 125 1.87 -3.25 11.70
C PHE A 125 0.89 -2.24 11.10
N THR A 126 0.54 -2.49 9.84
CA THR A 126 -0.35 -1.65 9.05
C THR A 126 -1.01 -2.47 7.95
N ASP A 127 -1.61 -1.83 6.95
CA ASP A 127 -2.21 -2.46 5.79
C ASP A 127 -1.57 -2.00 4.48
N TYR A 128 -1.96 -2.63 3.38
CA TYR A 128 -1.34 -2.40 2.08
C TYR A 128 -1.62 -0.99 1.55
N THR A 129 -2.74 -0.37 1.92
CA THR A 129 -3.04 1.01 1.54
C THR A 129 -1.99 1.98 2.10
N VAL A 130 -1.63 1.82 3.38
CA VAL A 130 -0.56 2.64 3.98
C VAL A 130 0.80 2.35 3.34
N LEU A 131 1.12 1.08 3.06
CA LEU A 131 2.38 0.74 2.37
C LEU A 131 2.45 1.38 0.98
N GLU A 132 1.36 1.37 0.22
CA GLU A 132 1.27 2.00 -1.09
C GLU A 132 1.47 3.52 -1.00
N GLU A 133 0.91 4.18 0.01
CA GLU A 133 1.15 5.60 0.29
C GLU A 133 2.64 5.89 0.55
N LEU A 134 3.29 5.09 1.40
CA LEU A 134 4.73 5.20 1.69
C LEU A 134 5.59 4.98 0.44
N MET A 135 5.22 4.02 -0.42
CA MET A 135 5.91 3.77 -1.69
C MET A 135 5.74 4.92 -2.68
N ASN A 136 4.54 5.50 -2.77
CA ASN A 136 4.25 6.64 -3.64
C ASN A 136 5.04 7.89 -3.24
N ASP A 137 5.20 8.10 -1.93
CA ASP A 137 6.07 9.13 -1.35
C ASP A 137 7.56 8.73 -1.30
N LYS A 138 7.91 7.57 -1.87
CA LYS A 138 9.28 7.03 -1.95
C LYS A 138 9.99 6.98 -0.59
N PHE A 139 9.24 6.70 0.48
CA PHE A 139 9.74 6.64 1.84
C PHE A 139 10.52 7.91 2.26
N SER A 140 9.98 9.10 1.94
CA SER A 140 10.62 10.40 2.27
C SER A 140 10.96 10.58 3.77
N VAL A 141 10.29 9.82 4.65
CA VAL A 141 10.61 9.73 6.09
C VAL A 141 12.08 9.39 6.35
N ILE A 142 12.71 8.57 5.51
CA ILE A 142 14.13 8.20 5.66
C ILE A 142 15.03 9.43 5.48
N ASP A 143 14.72 10.27 4.50
CA ASP A 143 15.46 11.52 4.26
C ASP A 143 15.19 12.53 5.38
N THR A 144 13.94 12.61 5.86
CA THR A 144 13.57 13.46 7.01
C THR A 144 14.37 13.07 8.26
N PHE A 145 14.44 11.77 8.58
CA PHE A 145 15.25 11.27 9.70
C PHE A 145 16.72 11.65 9.54
N ARG A 146 17.27 11.49 8.34
CA ARG A 146 18.67 11.82 8.03
C ARG A 146 18.97 13.30 8.25
N GLU A 147 18.05 14.19 7.86
CA GLU A 147 18.21 15.63 8.09
C GLU A 147 18.15 15.98 9.58
N GLU A 148 17.17 15.43 10.31
CA GLU A 148 17.02 15.65 11.74
C GLU A 148 18.19 15.11 12.58
N SER A 149 18.72 13.96 12.20
CA SER A 149 19.91 13.33 12.77
C SER A 149 21.13 14.25 12.60
N LYS A 150 21.36 14.78 11.38
CA LYS A 150 22.45 15.73 11.09
C LYS A 150 22.34 17.02 11.89
N GLN A 151 21.13 17.58 12.04
CA GLN A 151 20.92 18.80 12.84
C GLN A 151 21.32 18.60 14.31
N ARG A 152 21.15 17.38 14.82
CA ARG A 152 21.55 16.97 16.17
C ARG A 152 23.00 16.50 16.26
N GLN A 153 23.77 16.59 15.17
CA GLN A 153 25.16 16.12 15.06
C GLN A 153 25.31 14.61 15.34
N LEU A 154 24.25 13.84 15.04
CA LEU A 154 24.24 12.39 15.13
C LEU A 154 24.53 11.79 13.75
N ALA A 155 25.35 10.75 13.71
CA ALA A 155 25.68 10.01 12.48
C ALA A 155 24.76 8.79 12.30
N LEU A 156 23.48 8.93 12.64
CA LEU A 156 22.48 7.87 12.55
C LEU A 156 21.82 7.82 11.17
N THR A 157 21.56 6.61 10.69
CA THR A 157 20.70 6.34 9.53
C THR A 157 19.49 5.50 9.91
N LEU A 158 18.46 5.53 9.07
CA LEU A 158 17.25 4.75 9.24
C LEU A 158 17.14 3.77 8.07
N SER A 159 16.96 2.50 8.40
CA SER A 159 16.71 1.42 7.44
C SER A 159 15.33 0.82 7.72
N MET A 160 14.59 0.52 6.66
CA MET A 160 13.20 0.10 6.77
C MET A 160 12.87 -0.99 5.75
N GLY A 161 12.27 -2.08 6.22
CA GLY A 161 11.79 -3.18 5.39
C GLY A 161 10.32 -3.45 5.65
N PHE A 162 9.55 -3.66 4.59
CA PHE A 162 8.13 -3.98 4.67
C PHE A 162 7.84 -5.25 3.88
N SER A 163 6.94 -6.08 4.40
CA SER A 163 6.48 -7.29 3.72
C SER A 163 4.99 -7.52 3.96
N TYR A 164 4.35 -8.11 2.96
CA TYR A 164 2.92 -8.38 2.91
C TYR A 164 2.66 -9.62 2.05
N GLY A 165 1.50 -10.25 2.24
CA GLY A 165 1.06 -11.36 1.41
C GLY A 165 0.16 -12.35 2.13
N ASP A 166 -0.49 -13.21 1.35
CA ASP A 166 -1.51 -14.15 1.84
C ASP A 166 -0.92 -15.55 2.14
N GLY A 167 0.42 -15.65 2.22
CA GLY A 167 1.19 -16.90 2.26
C GLY A 167 1.74 -17.27 3.65
N ASN A 168 2.96 -17.80 3.68
CA ASN A 168 3.62 -18.18 4.93
C ASN A 168 4.05 -16.94 5.73
N HIS A 169 3.35 -16.66 6.83
CA HIS A 169 3.62 -15.51 7.72
C HIS A 169 5.03 -15.50 8.32
N GLU A 170 5.65 -16.67 8.52
CA GLU A 170 7.04 -16.73 8.99
C GLU A 170 8.01 -16.17 7.93
N GLU A 171 7.77 -16.50 6.66
CA GLU A 171 8.58 -16.02 5.54
C GLU A 171 8.35 -14.53 5.28
N ILE A 172 7.10 -14.08 5.35
CA ILE A 172 6.73 -12.65 5.25
C ILE A 172 7.49 -11.85 6.32
N GLY A 173 7.45 -12.30 7.58
CA GLY A 173 8.21 -11.65 8.65
C GLY A 173 9.73 -11.65 8.41
N LYS A 174 10.28 -12.76 7.88
CA LYS A 174 11.70 -12.85 7.51
C LYS A 174 12.08 -11.89 6.39
N ILE A 175 11.23 -11.70 5.39
CA ILE A 175 11.47 -10.75 4.29
C ILE A 175 11.50 -9.31 4.83
N ALA A 176 10.57 -8.95 5.73
CA ALA A 176 10.57 -7.61 6.33
C ALA A 176 11.87 -7.31 7.12
N LEU A 177 12.55 -8.34 7.62
CA LEU A 177 13.84 -8.22 8.33
C LEU A 177 15.06 -8.07 7.40
N LEU A 178 14.90 -8.15 6.07
CA LEU A 178 15.99 -7.97 5.10
C LEU A 178 16.20 -6.49 4.74
N ASN A 179 16.03 -5.61 5.72
CA ASN A 179 16.06 -4.16 5.56
C ASN A 179 17.47 -3.58 5.41
#